data_AF-A0A3C0XYH0-F1
#
_entry.id   AF-A0A3C0XYH0-F1
#
_cell.length_a   1.000
_cell.length_b   1.000
_cell.length_c   1.000
_cell.angle_alpha   90.00
_cell.angle_beta   90.00
_cell.angle_gamma   90.00
#
_symmetry.space_group_name_H-M   'P 1'
#
loop_
_entity.id
_entity.type
_entity.pdbx_description
1 polymer ?
#
loop_
_entity_poly.entity_id
_entity_poly.type
_entity_poly.pdbx_seq_one_letter_code
_entity_poly.pdbx_strand_id
1 'polypeptide(L)'
;AKIELNNVEYESSTNMFQINGLNITATKESDYTPVKDDEGNEIGRNYTTTNISTTTDVDGAYNMIKDFLKKYNEIINEMDKLYNEKPNKTYEPLTSEEKDAMSDEEVEEWEKKIKDSLLSRDDNLRTLINTFKEGMAAAYKTSSGKTYSLASFGINTLSYFEAADNEKGAYHIDGDSDDEKTKGNDDKLRAMLTNNLDDTMDFFNNLAKNIYGKLGDMMARSDYRSFKSLYDDKALKKEYEDLEKDLKDEEQYLSDYEDKWYDKFAAMEKAMEKVNSKQNALAGLFGTGR
;
A
#
# COMPACT_ATOMS: atom_id res chain seq x y z
N ALA A 1 37.02 26.09 20.34
CA ALA A 1 37.35 24.86 21.09
C ALA A 1 38.46 24.11 20.38
N LYS A 2 39.25 23.33 21.12
CA LYS A 2 40.34 22.51 20.59
C LYS A 2 40.23 21.09 21.16
N ILE A 3 40.40 20.08 20.31
CA ILE A 3 40.49 18.67 20.71
C ILE A 3 41.70 18.02 20.05
N GLU A 4 42.20 16.95 20.64
CA GLU A 4 43.20 16.08 20.05
C GLU A 4 42.57 14.70 19.83
N LEU A 5 42.56 14.21 18.60
CA LEU A 5 42.03 12.91 18.22
C LEU A 5 43.10 12.14 17.45
N ASN A 6 43.49 10.97 17.95
CA ASN A 6 44.55 10.13 17.37
C ASN A 6 45.87 10.90 17.10
N ASN A 7 46.29 11.72 18.06
CA ASN A 7 47.48 12.60 17.98
C ASN A 7 47.41 13.69 16.90
N VAL A 8 46.21 13.99 16.39
CA VAL A 8 45.96 15.10 15.47
C VAL A 8 45.10 16.14 16.16
N GLU A 9 45.56 17.38 16.11
CA GLU A 9 44.86 18.52 16.68
C GLU A 9 43.77 19.06 15.74
N TYR A 10 42.59 19.29 16.29
CA TYR A 10 41.47 19.91 15.59
C TYR A 10 41.00 21.16 16.34
N GLU A 11 40.78 22.24 15.60
CA GLU A 11 40.24 23.49 16.11
C GLU A 11 38.88 23.79 15.48
N SER A 12 37.95 24.31 16.28
CA SER A 12 36.61 24.72 15.83
C SER A 12 36.21 26.02 16.52
N SER A 13 35.46 26.88 15.83
CA SER A 13 34.85 28.07 16.42
C SER A 13 33.68 27.73 17.36
N THR A 14 33.17 26.50 17.29
CA THR A 14 32.12 25.97 18.17
C THR A 14 32.63 24.80 19.00
N ASN A 15 31.79 24.24 19.86
CA ASN A 15 32.09 23.02 20.61
C ASN A 15 31.77 21.72 19.82
N MET A 16 31.37 21.84 18.56
CA MET A 16 31.07 20.72 17.68
C MET A 16 32.20 20.50 16.67
N PHE A 17 32.59 19.24 16.50
CA PHE A 17 33.62 18.78 15.57
C PHE A 17 33.04 17.67 14.70
N GLN A 18 33.16 17.81 13.37
CA GLN A 18 32.75 16.78 12.41
C GLN A 18 34.00 16.17 11.80
N ILE A 19 34.35 14.95 12.20
CA ILE A 19 35.61 14.30 11.81
C ILE A 19 35.30 12.88 11.33
N ASN A 20 35.65 12.55 10.09
CA ASN A 20 35.47 11.21 9.50
C ASN A 20 34.05 10.63 9.68
N GLY A 21 33.01 11.46 9.56
CA GLY A 21 31.61 11.05 9.73
C GLY A 21 31.12 10.98 11.18
N LEU A 22 31.97 11.27 12.16
CA LEU A 22 31.60 11.39 13.57
C LEU A 22 31.27 12.84 13.92
N ASN A 23 30.16 13.03 14.65
CA ASN A 23 29.82 14.30 15.28
C ASN A 23 30.25 14.26 16.75
N ILE A 24 31.38 14.90 17.07
CA ILE A 24 31.93 14.97 18.42
C ILE A 24 31.55 16.32 19.03
N THR A 25 30.89 16.29 20.19
CA THR A 25 30.57 17.51 20.95
C THR A 25 31.43 17.57 22.21
N ALA A 26 32.33 18.56 22.28
CA ALA A 26 33.14 18.80 23.47
C ALA A 26 32.30 19.49 24.55
N THR A 27 32.00 18.76 25.63
CA THR A 27 31.15 19.25 26.73
C THR A 27 31.94 19.81 27.91
N LYS A 28 33.16 19.30 28.15
CA LYS A 28 34.11 19.80 29.14
C LYS A 28 35.55 19.64 28.66
N GLU A 29 36.47 20.37 29.29
CA GLU A 29 37.91 20.12 29.16
C GLU A 29 38.26 18.77 29.82
N SER A 30 39.17 18.01 29.20
CA SER A 30 39.61 16.73 29.75
C SER A 30 40.44 16.95 31.02
N ASP A 31 40.29 16.05 31.99
CA ASP A 31 41.07 16.11 33.22
C ASP A 31 42.57 15.92 32.88
N TYR A 32 43.47 16.66 33.50
CA TYR A 32 44.91 16.59 33.20
C TYR A 32 45.76 16.52 34.46
N THR A 33 46.96 15.97 34.29
CA THR A 33 48.03 16.05 35.29
C THR A 33 49.03 17.14 34.88
N PRO A 34 49.32 18.12 35.76
CA PRO A 34 50.34 19.13 35.48
C PRO A 34 51.72 18.49 35.33
N VAL A 35 52.43 18.83 34.27
CA VAL A 35 53.86 18.52 34.11
C VAL A 35 54.63 19.68 34.75
N LYS A 36 55.48 19.39 35.72
CA LYS A 36 56.24 20.40 36.48
C LYS A 36 57.74 20.30 36.22
N ASP A 37 58.42 21.44 36.25
CA ASP A 37 59.89 21.48 36.30
C ASP A 37 60.42 21.15 37.71
N ASP A 38 61.75 21.11 37.86
CA ASP A 38 62.45 20.80 39.13
C ASP A 38 62.19 21.85 40.23
N GLU A 39 61.70 23.04 39.85
CA GLU A 39 61.37 24.16 40.73
C GLU A 39 59.88 24.15 41.12
N GLY A 40 59.09 23.23 40.54
CA GLY A 40 57.67 23.02 40.82
C GLY A 40 56.72 23.88 39.97
N ASN A 41 57.22 24.58 38.95
CA ASN A 41 56.40 25.37 38.02
C ASN A 41 55.76 24.46 36.97
N GLU A 42 54.51 24.72 36.60
CA GLU A 42 53.82 23.99 35.52
C GLU A 42 54.38 24.39 34.15
N ILE A 43 54.95 23.43 33.44
CA ILE A 43 55.55 23.59 32.09
C ILE A 43 54.74 22.86 31.00
N GLY A 44 53.70 22.12 31.38
CA GLY A 44 52.84 21.41 30.43
C GLY A 44 51.68 20.70 31.11
N ARG A 45 50.81 20.09 30.29
CA ARG A 45 49.64 19.33 30.75
C ARG A 45 49.60 17.98 30.05
N ASN A 46 49.46 16.92 30.83
CA ASN A 46 49.22 15.58 30.30
C ASN A 46 47.74 15.24 30.49
N TYR A 47 46.95 15.35 29.42
CA TYR A 47 45.51 15.14 29.44
C TYR A 47 45.16 13.65 29.52
N THR A 48 44.10 13.34 30.27
CA THR A 48 43.54 11.99 30.37
C THR A 48 42.85 11.63 29.07
N THR A 49 43.32 10.58 28.40
CA THR A 49 42.73 10.11 27.14
C THR A 49 41.35 9.51 27.39
N THR A 50 40.35 9.99 26.64
CA THR A 50 39.04 9.35 26.55
C THR A 50 39.02 8.43 25.32
N ASN A 51 38.76 7.14 25.54
CA ASN A 51 38.64 6.19 24.44
C ASN A 51 37.24 6.26 23.82
N ILE A 52 37.19 6.54 22.52
CA ILE A 52 35.96 6.49 21.71
C ILE A 52 36.08 5.26 20.81
N SER A 53 35.18 4.30 20.97
CA SER A 53 35.07 3.14 20.09
C SER A 53 33.79 3.26 19.25
N THR A 54 33.92 3.00 17.95
CA THR A 54 32.76 2.83 17.06
C THR A 54 32.53 1.35 16.83
N THR A 55 31.25 0.95 16.81
CA THR A 55 30.83 -0.40 16.49
C THR A 55 29.69 -0.33 15.50
N THR A 56 29.67 -1.26 14.54
CA THR A 56 28.53 -1.42 13.64
C THR A 56 27.29 -1.80 14.43
N ASP A 57 26.20 -1.04 14.26
CA ASP A 57 24.89 -1.37 14.82
C ASP A 57 24.18 -2.41 13.94
N VAL A 58 24.58 -3.68 14.11
CA VAL A 58 24.02 -4.82 13.37
C VAL A 58 22.54 -4.99 13.68
N ASP A 59 22.13 -4.81 14.94
CA ASP A 59 20.73 -4.95 15.37
C ASP A 59 19.83 -3.88 14.74
N GLY A 60 20.28 -2.62 14.74
CA GLY A 60 19.56 -1.53 14.09
C GLY A 60 19.36 -1.78 12.60
N ALA A 61 20.43 -2.17 11.89
CA ALA A 61 20.35 -2.47 10.45
C ALA A 61 19.47 -3.69 10.16
N TYR A 62 19.56 -4.75 10.97
CA TYR A 62 18.72 -5.94 10.85
C TYR A 62 17.24 -5.60 11.03
N ASN A 63 16.89 -4.86 12.08
CA ASN A 63 15.52 -4.47 12.38
C ASN A 63 14.92 -3.59 11.27
N MET A 64 15.70 -2.67 10.71
CA MET A 64 15.25 -1.84 9.59
C MET A 64 14.88 -2.69 8.35
N ILE A 65 15.70 -3.70 8.03
CA ILE A 65 15.42 -4.62 6.92
C ILE A 65 14.19 -5.49 7.23
N LYS A 66 14.09 -5.99 8.47
CA LYS A 66 12.94 -6.78 8.93
C LYS A 66 11.64 -6.00 8.84
N ASP A 67 11.63 -4.74 9.28
CA ASP A 67 10.44 -3.87 9.19
C ASP A 67 10.05 -3.58 7.74
N PHE A 68 11.03 -3.37 6.86
CA PHE A 68 10.79 -3.21 5.43
C PHE A 68 10.10 -4.46 4.84
N LEU A 69 10.63 -5.66 5.13
CA LEU A 69 10.04 -6.92 4.65
C LEU A 69 8.66 -7.17 5.25
N LYS A 70 8.44 -6.83 6.52
CA LYS A 70 7.13 -6.89 7.15
C LYS A 70 6.11 -6.04 6.41
N LYS A 71 6.46 -4.78 6.08
CA LYS A 71 5.58 -3.88 5.31
C LYS A 71 5.30 -4.40 3.91
N TYR A 72 6.32 -4.95 3.24
CA TYR A 72 6.14 -5.63 1.95
C TYR A 72 5.17 -6.81 2.07
N ASN A 73 5.36 -7.69 3.07
CA ASN A 73 4.54 -8.87 3.30
C ASN A 73 3.08 -8.49 3.59
N GLU A 74 2.83 -7.49 4.44
CA GLU A 74 1.48 -6.96 4.72
C GLU A 74 0.77 -6.57 3.42
N ILE A 75 1.44 -5.78 2.56
CA ILE A 75 0.87 -5.27 1.32
C ILE A 75 0.67 -6.39 0.29
N ILE A 76 1.67 -7.24 0.06
CA ILE A 76 1.57 -8.29 -0.96
C ILE A 76 0.51 -9.34 -0.60
N ASN A 77 0.38 -9.67 0.70
CA ASN A 77 -0.63 -10.61 1.17
C ASN A 77 -2.03 -10.03 1.04
N GLU A 78 -2.22 -8.74 1.36
CA GLU A 78 -3.49 -8.05 1.17
C GLU A 78 -3.89 -8.00 -0.31
N MET A 79 -2.95 -7.63 -1.19
CA MET A 79 -3.20 -7.60 -2.63
C MET A 79 -3.51 -8.99 -3.20
N ASP A 80 -2.74 -10.02 -2.84
CA ASP A 80 -3.00 -11.40 -3.28
C ASP A 80 -4.37 -11.88 -2.75
N LYS A 81 -4.75 -11.54 -1.51
CA LYS A 81 -6.07 -11.86 -0.95
C LYS A 81 -7.19 -11.23 -1.77
N LEU A 82 -7.13 -9.92 -2.00
CA LEU A 82 -8.14 -9.17 -2.77
C LEU A 82 -8.24 -9.70 -4.22
N TYR A 83 -7.10 -10.00 -4.85
CA TYR A 83 -7.06 -10.52 -6.21
C TYR A 83 -7.61 -11.94 -6.35
N ASN A 84 -7.34 -12.81 -5.37
CA ASN A 84 -7.74 -14.21 -5.40
C ASN A 84 -9.11 -14.49 -4.79
N GLU A 85 -9.77 -13.49 -4.20
CA GLU A 85 -11.14 -13.61 -3.72
C GLU A 85 -12.04 -14.13 -4.84
N LYS A 86 -13.09 -14.89 -4.51
CA LYS A 86 -14.00 -15.40 -5.53
C LYS A 86 -14.84 -14.26 -6.10
N PRO A 87 -14.94 -14.10 -7.43
CA PRO A 87 -15.79 -13.08 -8.01
C PRO A 87 -17.23 -13.29 -7.55
N ASN A 88 -17.84 -12.23 -7.03
CA ASN A 88 -19.25 -12.25 -6.67
C ASN A 88 -20.09 -12.07 -7.94
N LYS A 89 -20.86 -13.09 -8.29
CA LYS A 89 -21.74 -13.08 -9.48
C LYS A 89 -23.23 -12.97 -9.12
N THR A 90 -23.55 -12.96 -7.84
CA THR A 90 -24.93 -13.15 -7.36
C THR A 90 -25.46 -11.99 -6.53
N TYR A 91 -24.58 -11.16 -5.97
CA TYR A 91 -24.96 -9.98 -5.21
C TYR A 91 -24.79 -8.74 -6.07
N GLU A 92 -25.90 -8.06 -6.35
CA GLU A 92 -25.92 -6.76 -7.02
C GLU A 92 -26.01 -5.63 -5.97
N PRO A 93 -25.57 -4.41 -6.31
CA PRO A 93 -25.76 -3.24 -5.45
C PRO A 93 -27.25 -3.02 -5.15
N LEU A 94 -27.58 -2.89 -3.86
CA LEU A 94 -28.97 -2.70 -3.43
C LEU A 94 -29.51 -1.32 -3.85
N THR A 95 -30.76 -1.28 -4.30
CA THR A 95 -31.49 -0.02 -4.51
C THR A 95 -31.82 0.64 -3.17
N SER A 96 -32.20 1.92 -3.20
CA SER A 96 -32.64 2.64 -1.99
C SER A 96 -33.82 1.92 -1.31
N GLU A 97 -34.78 1.45 -2.10
CA GLU A 97 -35.97 0.76 -1.60
C GLU A 97 -35.61 -0.61 -0.99
N GLU A 98 -34.66 -1.34 -1.58
CA GLU A 98 -34.19 -2.61 -1.04
C GLU A 98 -33.45 -2.41 0.29
N LYS A 99 -32.63 -1.35 0.40
CA LYS A 99 -31.95 -0.99 1.65
C LYS A 99 -32.95 -0.65 2.75
N ASP A 100 -33.98 0.14 2.43
CA ASP A 100 -35.03 0.53 3.39
C ASP A 100 -35.89 -0.66 3.85
N ALA A 101 -35.94 -1.73 3.04
CA ALA A 101 -36.66 -2.96 3.35
C ALA A 101 -35.84 -3.99 4.15
N MET A 102 -34.53 -3.75 4.33
CA MET A 102 -33.60 -4.64 5.03
C MET A 102 -33.17 -4.05 6.38
N SER A 103 -32.66 -4.89 7.28
CA SER A 103 -32.00 -4.39 8.50
C SER A 103 -30.59 -3.88 8.20
N ASP A 104 -30.09 -2.96 9.03
CA ASP A 104 -28.73 -2.40 8.89
C ASP A 104 -27.64 -3.51 8.83
N GLU A 105 -27.78 -4.55 9.66
CA GLU A 105 -26.85 -5.68 9.69
C GLU A 105 -26.87 -6.47 8.37
N GLU A 106 -28.06 -6.69 7.79
CA GLU A 106 -28.20 -7.38 6.50
C GLU A 106 -27.63 -6.53 5.36
N VAL A 107 -27.85 -5.21 5.38
CA VAL A 107 -27.28 -4.28 4.40
C VAL A 107 -25.75 -4.29 4.50
N GLU A 108 -25.18 -4.21 5.70
CA GLU A 108 -23.74 -4.29 5.91
C GLU A 108 -23.13 -5.60 5.40
N GLU A 109 -23.75 -6.74 5.71
CA GLU A 109 -23.29 -8.04 5.21
C GLU A 109 -23.38 -8.15 3.68
N TRP A 110 -24.44 -7.61 3.08
CA TRP A 110 -24.64 -7.61 1.64
C TRP A 110 -23.59 -6.75 0.93
N GLU A 111 -23.39 -5.52 1.39
CA GLU A 111 -22.38 -4.62 0.86
C GLU A 111 -20.97 -5.17 1.05
N LYS A 112 -20.70 -5.83 2.18
CA LYS A 112 -19.41 -6.48 2.42
C LYS A 112 -19.13 -7.57 1.39
N LYS A 113 -20.11 -8.43 1.09
CA LYS A 113 -19.96 -9.47 0.05
C LYS A 113 -19.66 -8.91 -1.34
N ILE A 114 -20.16 -7.72 -1.66
CA ILE A 114 -19.85 -7.03 -2.90
C ILE A 114 -18.41 -6.49 -2.84
N LYS A 115 -18.10 -5.73 -1.77
CA LYS A 115 -16.79 -5.07 -1.57
C LYS A 115 -15.62 -6.04 -1.52
N ASP A 116 -15.78 -7.19 -0.84
CA ASP A 116 -14.72 -8.20 -0.73
C ASP A 116 -14.29 -8.74 -2.11
N SER A 117 -15.23 -8.82 -3.06
CA SER A 117 -14.97 -9.32 -4.42
C SER A 117 -14.60 -8.24 -5.43
N LEU A 118 -14.62 -6.96 -5.05
CA LEU A 118 -14.52 -5.81 -5.97
C LEU A 118 -13.25 -5.84 -6.80
N LEU A 119 -12.14 -6.27 -6.20
CA LEU A 119 -10.82 -6.35 -6.85
C LEU A 119 -10.45 -7.78 -7.28
N SER A 120 -11.41 -8.69 -7.22
CA SER A 120 -11.22 -10.07 -7.68
C SER A 120 -10.83 -10.05 -9.16
N ARG A 121 -9.70 -10.68 -9.47
CA ARG A 121 -9.16 -10.77 -10.83
C ARG A 121 -8.90 -9.43 -11.52
N ASP A 122 -8.80 -8.33 -10.76
CA ASP A 122 -8.51 -7.01 -11.32
C ASP A 122 -7.13 -6.98 -12.00
N ASP A 123 -7.08 -6.47 -13.23
CA ASP A 123 -5.87 -6.44 -14.05
C ASP A 123 -4.84 -5.43 -13.53
N ASN A 124 -5.29 -4.31 -12.95
CA ASN A 124 -4.41 -3.30 -12.37
C ASN A 124 -3.72 -3.84 -11.12
N LEU A 125 -4.49 -4.49 -10.23
CA LEU A 125 -4.00 -5.16 -9.05
C LEU A 125 -3.03 -6.30 -9.40
N ARG A 126 -3.36 -7.14 -10.40
CA ARG A 126 -2.44 -8.18 -10.90
C ARG A 126 -1.10 -7.58 -11.34
N THR A 127 -1.17 -6.49 -12.10
CA THR A 127 0.03 -5.81 -12.60
C THR A 127 0.86 -5.26 -11.43
N LEU A 128 0.20 -4.68 -10.42
CA LEU A 128 0.86 -4.15 -9.24
C LEU A 128 1.55 -5.26 -8.43
N ILE A 129 0.85 -6.37 -8.16
CA ILE A 129 1.39 -7.57 -7.50
C ILE A 129 2.66 -8.06 -8.24
N ASN A 130 2.59 -8.18 -9.56
CA ASN A 130 3.72 -8.64 -10.36
C ASN A 130 4.90 -7.67 -10.28
N THR A 131 4.65 -6.36 -10.38
CA THR A 131 5.69 -5.33 -10.24
C THR A 131 6.42 -5.43 -8.91
N PHE A 132 5.70 -5.63 -7.81
CA PHE A 132 6.28 -5.82 -6.48
C PHE A 132 7.08 -7.13 -6.39
N LYS A 133 6.54 -8.24 -6.88
CA LYS A 133 7.22 -9.55 -6.89
C LYS A 133 8.51 -9.52 -7.72
N GLU A 134 8.47 -8.92 -8.91
CA GLU A 134 9.64 -8.73 -9.77
C GLU A 134 10.69 -7.82 -9.14
N GLY A 135 10.27 -6.71 -8.53
CA GLY A 135 11.16 -5.78 -7.83
C GLY A 135 11.91 -6.47 -6.71
N MET A 136 11.22 -7.29 -5.91
CA MET A 136 11.85 -8.05 -4.83
C MET A 136 12.76 -9.18 -5.31
N ALA A 137 12.42 -9.83 -6.42
CA ALA A 137 13.24 -10.91 -7.00
C ALA A 137 14.51 -10.41 -7.72
N ALA A 138 14.72 -9.09 -7.79
CA ALA A 138 15.84 -8.50 -8.50
C ALA A 138 17.20 -8.80 -7.83
N ALA A 139 18.24 -8.84 -8.66
CA ALA A 139 19.63 -8.96 -8.22
C ALA A 139 20.41 -7.72 -8.62
N TYR A 140 21.30 -7.25 -7.74
CA TYR A 140 22.09 -6.05 -7.95
C TYR A 140 23.58 -6.33 -7.77
N LYS A 141 24.38 -5.70 -8.62
CA LYS A 141 25.82 -5.65 -8.46
C LYS A 141 26.16 -4.53 -7.47
N THR A 142 26.83 -4.86 -6.37
CA THR A 142 27.21 -3.89 -5.33
C THR A 142 28.55 -3.24 -5.63
N SER A 143 28.93 -2.26 -4.81
CA SER A 143 30.21 -1.56 -4.86
C SER A 143 31.45 -2.47 -4.86
N SER A 144 31.40 -3.64 -4.22
CA SER A 144 32.49 -4.64 -4.28
C SER A 144 32.59 -5.40 -5.61
N GLY A 145 31.63 -5.20 -6.51
CA GLY A 145 31.54 -5.86 -7.81
C GLY A 145 30.86 -7.23 -7.77
N LYS A 146 30.42 -7.69 -6.60
CA LYS A 146 29.63 -8.93 -6.44
C LYS A 146 28.16 -8.68 -6.73
N THR A 147 27.46 -9.69 -7.22
CA THR A 147 26.01 -9.64 -7.43
C THR A 147 25.30 -10.38 -6.30
N TYR A 148 24.33 -9.70 -5.68
CA TYR A 148 23.52 -10.25 -4.61
C TYR A 148 22.03 -10.22 -4.98
N SER A 149 21.27 -11.12 -4.38
CA SER A 149 19.79 -11.15 -4.35
C SER A 149 19.35 -11.33 -2.91
N LEU A 150 18.04 -11.24 -2.61
CA LEU A 150 17.52 -11.49 -1.26
C LEU A 150 17.97 -12.85 -0.70
N ALA A 151 17.97 -13.90 -1.53
CA ALA A 151 18.41 -15.23 -1.16
C ALA A 151 19.88 -15.28 -0.70
N SER A 152 20.74 -14.38 -1.19
CA SER A 152 22.13 -14.26 -0.77
C SER A 152 22.27 -13.87 0.72
N PHE A 153 21.24 -13.25 1.29
CA PHE A 153 21.16 -12.84 2.69
C PHE A 153 20.30 -13.80 3.54
N GLY A 154 19.90 -14.96 3.00
CA GLY A 154 18.98 -15.87 3.69
C GLY A 154 17.55 -15.36 3.74
N ILE A 155 17.16 -14.49 2.80
CA ILE A 155 15.80 -13.96 2.73
C ILE A 155 15.09 -14.63 1.56
N ASN A 156 14.09 -15.45 1.85
CA ASN A 156 13.45 -16.31 0.86
C ASN A 156 11.93 -16.33 1.05
N THR A 157 11.19 -16.65 -0.01
CA THR A 157 9.78 -17.03 0.16
C THR A 157 9.69 -18.48 0.62
N LEU A 158 8.61 -18.84 1.31
CA LEU A 158 8.35 -20.24 1.65
C LEU A 158 8.04 -21.06 0.39
N SER A 159 8.18 -22.39 0.52
CA SER A 159 7.77 -23.30 -0.56
C SER A 159 6.26 -23.24 -0.78
N TYR A 160 5.81 -23.59 -1.99
CA TYR A 160 4.39 -23.55 -2.35
C TYR A 160 3.48 -24.34 -1.40
N PHE A 161 4.00 -25.41 -0.79
CA PHE A 161 3.27 -26.28 0.13
C PHE A 161 3.29 -25.81 1.58
N GLU A 162 4.22 -24.92 1.94
CA GLU A 162 4.38 -24.41 3.30
C GLU A 162 3.80 -23.01 3.48
N ALA A 163 3.83 -22.20 2.42
CA ALA A 163 3.21 -20.88 2.38
C ALA A 163 1.69 -21.01 2.53
N ALA A 164 1.10 -20.18 3.39
CA ALA A 164 -0.35 -20.07 3.47
C ALA A 164 -0.94 -19.52 2.16
N ASP A 165 -2.24 -19.69 1.99
CA ASP A 165 -2.96 -19.10 0.86
C ASP A 165 -2.79 -17.57 0.87
N ASN A 166 -2.53 -17.00 -0.30
CA ASN A 166 -2.23 -15.57 -0.50
C ASN A 166 -0.94 -15.06 0.15
N GLU A 167 -0.09 -15.93 0.70
CA GLU A 167 1.19 -15.54 1.31
C GLU A 167 2.42 -16.04 0.53
N LYS A 168 2.21 -16.55 -0.69
CA LYS A 168 3.28 -17.16 -1.51
C LYS A 168 4.31 -16.15 -2.00
N GLY A 169 3.98 -14.86 -1.96
CA GLY A 169 4.92 -13.77 -2.22
C GLY A 169 5.65 -13.26 -0.98
N ALA A 170 5.30 -13.71 0.22
CA ALA A 170 5.87 -13.19 1.46
C ALA A 170 7.31 -13.69 1.64
N TYR A 171 8.21 -12.79 2.05
CA TYR A 171 9.60 -13.09 2.35
C TYR A 171 9.81 -13.31 3.84
N HIS A 172 10.66 -14.28 4.14
CA HIS A 172 11.04 -14.72 5.47
C HIS A 172 12.56 -14.59 5.60
N ILE A 173 13.02 -14.20 6.79
CA ILE A 173 14.46 -14.10 7.09
C ILE A 173 14.88 -15.38 7.81
N ASP A 174 15.88 -16.08 7.29
CA ASP A 174 16.50 -17.22 7.96
C ASP A 174 17.07 -16.79 9.32
N GLY A 175 16.76 -17.54 10.38
CA GLY A 175 17.23 -17.28 11.73
C GLY A 175 16.47 -16.18 12.50
N ASP A 176 15.41 -15.59 11.93
CA ASP A 176 14.53 -14.68 12.67
C ASP A 176 13.79 -15.42 13.79
N SER A 177 13.98 -14.97 15.03
CA SER A 177 13.36 -15.58 16.21
C SER A 177 11.84 -15.52 16.22
N ASP A 178 11.26 -14.54 15.52
CA ASP A 178 9.81 -14.34 15.47
C ASP A 178 9.14 -15.16 14.36
N ASP A 179 9.93 -15.86 13.53
CA ASP A 179 9.44 -16.66 12.42
C ASP A 179 9.54 -18.16 12.71
N GLU A 180 8.41 -18.76 13.07
CA GLU A 180 8.35 -20.19 13.39
C GLU A 180 8.82 -21.10 12.24
N LYS A 181 8.78 -20.66 10.99
CA LYS A 181 9.15 -21.45 9.82
C LYS A 181 10.64 -21.40 9.52
N THR A 182 11.31 -20.30 9.83
CA THR A 182 12.72 -20.08 9.46
C THR A 182 13.65 -19.82 10.65
N LYS A 183 13.15 -19.71 11.89
CA LYS A 183 13.98 -19.49 13.10
C LYS A 183 15.07 -20.52 13.33
N GLY A 184 14.91 -21.74 12.80
CA GLY A 184 15.89 -22.81 12.92
C GLY A 184 17.02 -22.75 11.90
N ASN A 185 16.93 -21.86 10.90
CA ASN A 185 17.92 -21.71 9.84
C ASN A 185 19.07 -20.78 10.26
N ASP A 186 20.20 -20.90 9.58
CA ASP A 186 21.35 -20.03 9.83
C ASP A 186 21.07 -18.57 9.45
N ASP A 187 21.29 -17.63 10.38
CA ASP A 187 21.08 -16.19 10.15
C ASP A 187 22.19 -15.58 9.28
N LYS A 188 22.01 -15.72 7.96
CA LYS A 188 22.92 -15.16 6.95
C LYS A 188 22.86 -13.64 6.90
N LEU A 189 21.73 -13.02 7.24
CA LEU A 189 21.58 -11.58 7.19
C LEU A 189 22.46 -10.92 8.26
N ARG A 190 22.40 -11.39 9.51
CA ARG A 190 23.28 -10.91 10.58
C ARG A 190 24.75 -11.14 10.26
N ALA A 191 25.09 -12.30 9.69
CA ALA A 191 26.46 -12.59 9.26
C ALA A 191 26.94 -11.61 8.18
N MET A 192 26.08 -11.26 7.22
CA MET A 192 26.39 -10.29 6.16
C MET A 192 26.48 -8.86 6.70
N LEU A 193 25.60 -8.46 7.62
CA LEU A 193 25.67 -7.15 8.28
C LEU A 193 26.94 -6.97 9.11
N THR A 194 27.41 -8.06 9.73
CA THR A 194 28.65 -8.03 10.54
C THR A 194 29.90 -7.95 9.66
N ASN A 195 29.94 -8.73 8.58
CA ASN A 195 31.17 -8.92 7.79
C ASN A 195 31.23 -8.07 6.50
N ASN A 196 30.08 -7.66 5.96
CA ASN A 196 29.93 -7.00 4.66
C ASN A 196 28.81 -5.94 4.70
N LEU A 197 28.84 -5.05 5.69
CA LEU A 197 27.79 -4.04 5.90
C LEU A 197 27.54 -3.18 4.65
N ASP A 198 28.60 -2.65 4.05
CA ASP A 198 28.49 -1.73 2.91
C ASP A 198 27.79 -2.38 1.71
N ASP A 199 28.19 -3.60 1.34
CA ASP A 199 27.54 -4.38 0.27
C ASP A 199 26.08 -4.68 0.61
N THR A 200 25.78 -5.01 1.87
CA THR A 200 24.42 -5.31 2.32
C THR A 200 23.54 -4.07 2.20
N MET A 201 23.99 -2.92 2.72
CA MET A 201 23.25 -1.66 2.63
C MET A 201 23.10 -1.17 1.19
N ASP A 202 24.13 -1.30 0.36
CA ASP A 202 24.07 -0.95 -1.07
C ASP A 202 23.02 -1.79 -1.80
N PHE A 203 22.96 -3.10 -1.56
CA PHE A 203 21.91 -3.96 -2.11
C PHE A 203 20.50 -3.49 -1.72
N PHE A 204 20.21 -3.32 -0.42
CA PHE A 204 18.88 -2.92 0.03
C PHE A 204 18.48 -1.50 -0.43
N ASN A 205 19.45 -0.59 -0.54
CA ASN A 205 19.21 0.72 -1.11
C ASN A 205 18.83 0.64 -2.60
N ASN A 206 19.50 -0.20 -3.39
CA ASN A 206 19.16 -0.39 -4.81
C ASN A 206 17.80 -1.09 -4.97
N LEU A 207 17.51 -2.07 -4.12
CA LEU A 207 16.22 -2.74 -4.07
C LEU A 207 15.07 -1.75 -3.80
N ALA A 208 15.20 -0.95 -2.74
CA ALA A 208 14.19 0.05 -2.37
C ALA A 208 14.00 1.10 -3.47
N LYS A 209 15.10 1.62 -4.06
CA LYS A 209 15.05 2.56 -5.18
C LYS A 209 14.36 1.97 -6.40
N ASN A 210 14.61 0.70 -6.71
CA ASN A 210 13.99 0.04 -7.86
C ASN A 210 12.48 -0.13 -7.68
N ILE A 211 12.04 -0.62 -6.51
CA ILE A 211 10.62 -0.79 -6.21
C ILE A 211 9.93 0.57 -6.21
N TYR A 212 10.52 1.58 -5.57
CA TYR A 212 9.99 2.94 -5.58
C TYR A 212 9.90 3.52 -6.99
N GLY A 213 10.92 3.31 -7.83
CA GLY A 213 10.93 3.75 -9.23
C GLY A 213 9.84 3.07 -10.06
N LYS A 214 9.75 1.73 -10.00
CA LYS A 214 8.71 0.96 -10.69
C LYS A 214 7.30 1.38 -10.26
N LEU A 215 7.08 1.59 -8.96
CA LEU A 215 5.81 2.09 -8.46
C LEU A 215 5.51 3.51 -8.99
N GLY A 216 6.53 4.37 -9.04
CA GLY A 216 6.45 5.69 -9.64
C GLY A 216 6.04 5.65 -11.12
N ASP A 217 6.60 4.72 -11.89
CA ASP A 217 6.27 4.52 -13.31
C ASP A 217 4.82 4.06 -13.48
N MET A 218 4.33 3.16 -12.61
CA MET A 218 2.92 2.73 -12.61
C MET A 218 1.95 3.86 -12.25
N MET A 219 2.40 4.79 -11.41
CA MET A 219 1.65 5.98 -10.97
C MET A 219 1.80 7.17 -11.92
N ALA A 220 2.49 7.01 -13.05
CA ALA A 220 2.63 8.05 -14.04
C ALA A 220 1.28 8.39 -14.69
N ARG A 221 1.11 9.64 -15.10
CA ARG A 221 -0.10 10.09 -15.80
C ARG A 221 -0.20 9.40 -17.17
N SER A 222 -1.40 8.97 -17.53
CA SER A 222 -1.74 8.47 -18.86
C SER A 222 -3.03 9.12 -19.39
N ASP A 223 -3.49 8.69 -20.56
CA ASP A 223 -4.79 9.08 -21.11
C ASP A 223 -5.95 8.59 -20.23
N TYR A 224 -5.79 7.41 -19.62
CA TYR A 224 -6.79 6.75 -18.77
C TYR A 224 -6.61 7.06 -17.27
N ARG A 225 -5.42 7.53 -16.84
CA ARG A 225 -5.07 7.74 -15.42
C ARG A 225 -4.57 9.13 -15.09
N SER A 226 -4.98 9.65 -13.95
CA SER A 226 -4.38 10.81 -13.30
C SER A 226 -3.04 10.45 -12.66
N PHE A 227 -2.21 11.47 -12.45
CA PHE A 227 -0.93 11.30 -11.74
C PHE A 227 -1.18 10.77 -10.32
N LYS A 228 -0.38 9.79 -9.88
CA LYS A 228 -0.52 9.09 -8.60
C LYS A 228 -1.75 8.18 -8.46
N SER A 229 -2.49 7.92 -9.55
CA SER A 229 -3.53 6.88 -9.55
C SER A 229 -2.94 5.52 -9.92
N LEU A 230 -3.38 4.47 -9.24
CA LEU A 230 -3.04 3.07 -9.56
C LEU A 230 -4.16 2.37 -10.35
N TYR A 231 -5.27 3.06 -10.60
CA TYR A 231 -6.44 2.58 -11.34
C TYR A 231 -6.89 3.61 -12.39
N ASP A 232 -7.72 3.19 -13.34
CA ASP A 232 -8.18 3.98 -14.50
C ASP A 232 -9.24 5.05 -14.14
N ASP A 233 -8.91 5.96 -13.23
CA ASP A 233 -9.80 6.96 -12.67
C ASP A 233 -10.46 7.89 -13.70
N LYS A 234 -9.75 8.26 -14.77
CA LYS A 234 -10.35 9.10 -15.83
C LYS A 234 -11.29 8.32 -16.71
N ALA A 235 -10.97 7.06 -17.00
CA ALA A 235 -11.83 6.19 -17.78
C ALA A 235 -13.13 5.90 -17.01
N LEU A 236 -13.01 5.51 -15.73
CA LEU A 236 -14.14 5.27 -14.84
C LEU A 236 -15.02 6.52 -14.70
N LYS A 237 -14.41 7.70 -14.57
CA LYS A 237 -15.17 8.96 -14.53
C LYS A 237 -15.98 9.17 -15.81
N LYS A 238 -15.38 8.94 -16.97
CA LYS A 238 -16.08 9.08 -18.25
C LYS A 238 -17.21 8.06 -18.40
N GLU A 239 -16.95 6.80 -18.06
CA GLU A 239 -17.96 5.75 -18.06
C GLU A 239 -19.13 6.08 -17.14
N TYR A 240 -18.84 6.64 -15.96
CA TYR A 240 -19.86 7.14 -15.03
C TYR A 240 -20.71 8.27 -15.65
N GLU A 241 -20.07 9.28 -16.26
CA GLU A 241 -20.77 10.38 -16.92
C GLU A 241 -21.65 9.90 -18.09
N ASP A 242 -21.16 8.92 -18.87
CA ASP A 242 -21.92 8.31 -19.96
C ASP A 242 -23.13 7.52 -19.42
N LEU A 243 -22.95 6.74 -18.35
CA LEU A 243 -24.05 6.02 -17.68
C LEU A 243 -25.12 6.97 -17.09
N GLU A 244 -24.70 8.08 -16.47
CA GLU A 244 -25.62 9.09 -15.94
C GLU A 244 -26.48 9.71 -17.05
N LYS A 245 -25.89 9.92 -18.22
CA LYS A 245 -26.62 10.41 -19.39
C LYS A 245 -27.60 9.36 -19.91
N ASP A 246 -27.18 8.11 -20.06
CA ASP A 246 -28.04 7.03 -20.55
C ASP A 246 -29.23 6.80 -19.61
N LEU A 247 -29.01 6.85 -18.28
CA LEU A 247 -30.07 6.79 -17.28
C LEU A 247 -31.10 7.90 -17.46
N LYS A 248 -30.67 9.14 -17.66
CA LYS A 248 -31.57 10.27 -17.88
C LYS A 248 -32.40 10.12 -19.15
N ASP A 249 -31.80 9.61 -20.23
CA ASP A 249 -32.49 9.39 -21.50
C ASP A 249 -33.55 8.27 -21.35
N GLU A 250 -33.24 7.21 -20.59
CA GLU A 250 -34.18 6.11 -20.30
C GLU A 250 -35.32 6.54 -19.35
N GLU A 251 -35.03 7.36 -18.32
CA GLU A 251 -36.05 7.95 -17.45
C GLU A 251 -37.06 8.80 -18.24
N GLN A 252 -36.57 9.63 -19.18
CA GLN A 252 -37.44 10.41 -20.05
C GLN A 252 -38.28 9.51 -20.96
N TYR A 253 -37.67 8.46 -21.53
CA TYR A 253 -38.38 7.49 -22.35
C TYR A 253 -39.50 6.78 -21.57
N LEU A 254 -39.23 6.37 -20.33
CA LEU A 254 -40.20 5.73 -19.46
C LEU A 254 -41.37 6.70 -19.14
N SER A 255 -41.07 7.95 -18.79
CA SER A 255 -42.08 8.98 -18.54
C SER A 255 -42.99 9.20 -19.75
N ASP A 256 -42.41 9.33 -20.95
CA ASP A 256 -43.18 9.50 -22.19
C ASP A 256 -44.06 8.27 -22.49
N TYR A 257 -43.56 7.08 -22.15
CA TYR A 257 -44.28 5.83 -22.29
C TYR A 257 -45.46 5.74 -21.33
N GLU A 258 -45.28 6.12 -20.06
CA GLU A 258 -46.33 6.20 -19.06
C GLU A 258 -47.44 7.17 -19.50
N ASP A 259 -47.08 8.40 -19.89
CA ASP A 259 -48.03 9.42 -20.38
C ASP A 259 -48.88 8.88 -21.55
N LYS A 260 -48.24 8.20 -22.49
CA LYS A 260 -48.93 7.58 -23.63
C LYS A 260 -49.92 6.49 -23.21
N TRP A 261 -49.61 5.72 -22.16
CA TRP A 261 -50.54 4.72 -21.63
C TRP A 261 -51.66 5.34 -20.80
N TYR A 262 -51.37 6.38 -20.02
CA TYR A 262 -52.38 7.17 -19.33
C TYR A 262 -53.38 7.77 -20.33
N ASP A 263 -52.90 8.34 -21.43
CA ASP A 263 -53.76 8.89 -22.49
C ASP A 263 -54.65 7.82 -23.12
N LYS A 264 -54.10 6.62 -23.40
CA LYS A 264 -54.88 5.49 -23.91
C LYS A 264 -55.92 5.01 -22.90
N PHE A 265 -55.57 4.95 -21.61
CA PHE A 265 -56.47 4.53 -20.55
C PHE A 265 -57.62 5.55 -20.39
N ALA A 266 -57.30 6.85 -20.34
CA ALA A 266 -58.29 7.92 -20.28
C ALA A 266 -59.21 7.93 -21.52
N ALA A 267 -58.69 7.63 -22.71
CA ALA A 267 -59.51 7.47 -23.92
C ALA A 267 -60.44 6.25 -23.83
N MET A 268 -59.97 5.13 -23.28
CA MET A 268 -60.77 3.93 -23.04
C MET A 268 -61.86 4.17 -22.00
N GLU A 269 -61.55 4.87 -20.91
CA GLU A 269 -62.51 5.26 -19.87
C GLU A 269 -63.64 6.10 -20.46
N LYS A 270 -63.30 7.15 -21.23
CA LYS A 270 -64.29 7.98 -21.95
C LYS A 270 -65.12 7.17 -22.94
N ALA A 271 -64.53 6.17 -23.60
CA ALA A 271 -65.26 5.30 -24.52
C ALA A 271 -66.24 4.38 -23.77
N MET A 272 -65.84 3.82 -22.62
CA MET A 272 -66.70 3.02 -21.76
C MET A 272 -67.85 3.84 -21.19
N GLU A 273 -67.61 5.08 -20.75
CA GLU A 273 -68.67 5.99 -20.32
C GLU A 273 -69.71 6.21 -21.43
N LYS A 274 -69.25 6.44 -22.67
CA LYS A 274 -70.15 6.57 -23.84
C LYS A 274 -70.91 5.29 -24.17
N VAL A 275 -70.30 4.13 -23.99
CA VAL A 275 -70.98 2.83 -24.18
C VAL A 275 -72.05 2.64 -23.11
N ASN A 276 -71.73 2.89 -21.85
CA ASN A 276 -72.67 2.81 -20.73
C ASN A 276 -73.82 3.81 -20.91
N SER A 277 -73.54 5.06 -21.34
CA SER A 277 -74.58 6.04 -21.61
C SER A 277 -75.49 5.62 -22.76
N LYS A 278 -74.96 4.99 -23.82
CA LYS A 278 -75.73 4.43 -24.93
C LYS A 278 -76.55 3.21 -24.52
N GLN A 279 -76.00 2.30 -23.72
CA GLN A 279 -76.74 1.17 -23.16
C GLN A 279 -77.90 1.63 -22.27
N ASN A 280 -77.66 2.61 -21.41
CA ASN A 280 -78.70 3.21 -20.56
C ASN A 280 -79.78 3.92 -21.40
N ALA A 281 -79.39 4.63 -22.46
CA ALA A 281 -80.34 5.25 -23.38
C ALA A 281 -81.20 4.20 -24.12
N LEU A 282 -80.60 3.08 -24.57
CA LEU A 282 -81.34 1.97 -25.16
C LEU A 282 -82.30 1.32 -24.15
N ALA A 283 -81.82 1.02 -22.95
CA ALA A 283 -82.62 0.42 -21.89
C ALA A 283 -83.78 1.34 -21.47
N GLY A 284 -83.58 2.65 -21.44
CA GLY A 284 -84.64 3.64 -21.23
C GLY A 284 -85.69 3.65 -22.35
N LEU A 285 -85.27 3.46 -23.62
CA LEU A 285 -86.16 3.38 -24.78
C LEU A 285 -87.00 2.08 -24.79
N PHE A 286 -86.43 0.97 -24.33
CA PHE A 286 -87.13 -0.32 -24.21
C PHE A 286 -87.94 -0.46 -22.91
N GLY A 287 -87.63 0.31 -21.87
CA GLY A 287 -88.36 0.34 -20.59
C GLY A 287 -89.58 1.27 -20.57
N THR A 288 -89.66 2.25 -21.48
CA THR A 288 -90.82 3.17 -21.61
C THR A 288 -91.86 2.71 -22.65
N GLY A 289 -91.66 1.52 -23.24
CA GLY A 289 -92.61 0.90 -24.16
C GLY A 289 -93.51 -0.14 -23.50
N ARG A 290 -94.35 0.25 -22.53
CA ARG A 290 -95.60 -0.45 -22.16
C ARG A 290 -96.63 0.55 -21.66
#